data_AF-A0A223NTQ6-F1
#
_entry.id   AF-A0A223NTQ6-F1
#
_cell.length_a   1.000
_cell.length_b   1.000
_cell.length_c   1.000
_cell.angle_alpha   90.00
_cell.angle_beta   90.00
_cell.angle_gamma   90.00
#
_symmetry.space_group_name_H-M   'P 1'
#
loop_
_entity.id
_entity.type
_entity.pdbx_description
1 polymer ?
#
loop_
_entity_poly.entity_id
_entity_poly.type
_entity_poly.pdbx_seq_one_letter_code
_entity_poly.pdbx_strand_id
1 'polypeptide(L)'
;MKSDMENKDWLDEYMSLKQINPDNPFTVPAGYFDDLGDRIVAFRNLDELKDKGFSDGFTVPENYFEELTGNIQSRIAVESTVNLDEPGFAVPEGYFEGLQQQIQSRIFVEEALGEPAEQFTVPEGYFNKLTANILDKTVNEGQNQPVVKNRGIIRRLYTSTAFKYATAACFALALGGGILLSELTGSVVEHKGTFLHQELSGVPVDDIKSYLELNLDPSDTQQKVAADDVSIDDVSLENALQKDISNAQ
;
A
#
# COMPACT_ATOMS: atom_id res chain seq x y z
N MET A 1 -61.42 18.98 7.57
CA MET A 1 -61.21 19.05 6.11
C MET A 1 -61.36 17.65 5.54
N LYS A 2 -62.31 17.42 4.64
CA LYS A 2 -62.25 16.24 3.76
C LYS A 2 -61.09 16.50 2.79
N SER A 3 -60.19 15.56 2.65
CA SER A 3 -58.96 15.74 1.87
C SER A 3 -59.29 15.93 0.39
N ASP A 4 -58.63 16.90 -0.25
CA ASP A 4 -58.71 17.13 -1.70
C ASP A 4 -58.24 15.92 -2.54
N MET A 5 -57.77 14.85 -1.90
CA MET A 5 -57.48 13.53 -2.50
C MET A 5 -58.72 12.79 -3.04
N GLU A 6 -59.93 13.18 -2.63
CA GLU A 6 -61.16 12.64 -3.24
C GLU A 6 -61.50 13.31 -4.57
N ASN A 7 -60.98 14.52 -4.83
CA ASN A 7 -61.21 15.19 -6.10
C ASN A 7 -60.20 14.71 -7.17
N LYS A 8 -60.67 13.75 -7.98
CA LYS A 8 -59.90 13.06 -9.03
C LYS A 8 -60.01 13.72 -10.41
N ASP A 9 -60.50 14.96 -10.50
CA ASP A 9 -60.66 15.69 -11.77
C ASP A 9 -59.34 15.77 -12.59
N TRP A 10 -58.18 15.70 -11.94
CA TRP A 10 -56.86 15.64 -12.60
C TRP A 10 -56.64 14.39 -13.47
N LEU A 11 -57.37 13.29 -13.22
CA LEU A 11 -57.31 12.09 -14.06
C LEU A 11 -57.94 12.30 -15.44
N ASP A 12 -58.85 13.28 -15.56
CA ASP A 12 -59.46 13.64 -16.85
C ASP A 12 -58.51 14.47 -17.71
N GLU A 13 -57.66 15.30 -17.08
CA GLU A 13 -56.63 16.07 -17.75
C GLU A 13 -55.50 15.17 -18.29
N TYR A 14 -55.19 14.08 -17.58
CA TYR A 14 -54.14 13.13 -17.96
C TYR A 14 -54.72 11.72 -18.17
N MET A 15 -55.37 11.53 -19.32
CA MET A 15 -56.00 10.25 -19.72
C MET A 15 -55.05 9.04 -19.71
N SER A 16 -53.73 9.26 -19.84
CA SER A 16 -52.70 8.24 -19.72
C SER A 16 -52.62 7.63 -18.31
N LEU A 17 -52.95 8.40 -17.27
CA LEU A 17 -52.92 7.96 -15.87
C LEU A 17 -54.09 7.02 -15.54
N LYS A 18 -55.18 7.04 -16.32
CA LYS A 18 -56.28 6.07 -16.21
C LYS A 18 -55.91 4.67 -16.73
N GLN A 19 -54.87 4.57 -17.55
CA GLN A 19 -54.39 3.29 -18.10
C GLN A 19 -53.43 2.57 -17.15
N ILE A 20 -52.97 3.24 -16.10
CA ILE A 20 -52.04 2.70 -15.12
C ILE A 20 -52.85 2.10 -13.97
N ASN A 21 -52.47 0.91 -13.51
CA ASN A 21 -53.11 0.26 -12.38
C ASN A 21 -53.10 1.20 -11.16
N PRO A 22 -54.24 1.52 -10.54
CA PRO A 22 -54.28 2.38 -9.35
C PRO A 22 -53.53 1.77 -8.15
N ASP A 23 -53.31 0.47 -8.16
CA ASP A 23 -52.45 -0.20 -7.17
C ASP A 23 -50.99 0.09 -7.47
N ASN A 24 -50.37 0.90 -6.62
CA ASN A 24 -48.96 1.25 -6.71
C ASN A 24 -48.07 0.00 -6.51
N PRO A 25 -47.34 -0.48 -7.54
CA PRO A 25 -46.46 -1.64 -7.42
C PRO A 25 -45.12 -1.32 -6.74
N PHE A 26 -44.83 -0.04 -6.47
CA PHE A 26 -43.59 0.38 -5.84
C PHE A 26 -43.71 0.33 -4.31
N THR A 27 -43.26 -0.79 -3.74
CA THR A 27 -43.10 -0.94 -2.29
C THR A 27 -41.67 -0.64 -1.90
N VAL A 28 -41.48 0.25 -0.92
CA VAL A 28 -40.17 0.41 -0.28
C VAL A 28 -40.01 -0.61 0.85
N PRO A 29 -38.79 -1.07 1.14
CA PRO A 29 -38.52 -1.89 2.32
C PRO A 29 -38.95 -1.21 3.62
N ALA A 30 -39.31 -2.01 4.62
CA ALA A 30 -39.62 -1.50 5.96
C ALA A 30 -38.43 -0.70 6.51
N GLY A 31 -38.69 0.48 7.07
CA GLY A 31 -37.67 1.38 7.61
C GLY A 31 -36.88 2.19 6.58
N TYR A 32 -37.23 2.11 5.28
CA TYR A 32 -36.54 2.87 4.23
C TYR A 32 -36.49 4.37 4.53
N PHE A 33 -37.61 4.96 4.95
CA PHE A 33 -37.68 6.39 5.25
C PHE A 33 -37.16 6.75 6.65
N ASP A 34 -37.02 5.77 7.55
CA ASP A 34 -36.50 5.99 8.90
C ASP A 34 -34.98 6.28 8.85
N ASP A 35 -34.24 5.56 8.01
CA ASP A 35 -32.79 5.72 7.82
C ASP A 35 -32.42 6.66 6.65
N LEU A 36 -33.39 7.05 5.80
CA LEU A 36 -33.12 7.85 4.61
C LEU A 36 -32.43 9.19 4.94
N GLY A 37 -32.83 9.85 6.02
CA GLY A 37 -32.24 11.12 6.45
C GLY A 37 -30.77 10.98 6.79
N ASP A 38 -30.43 9.98 7.61
CA ASP A 38 -29.07 9.69 8.04
C ASP A 38 -28.19 9.29 6.85
N ARG A 39 -28.75 8.46 5.95
CA ARG A 39 -28.08 8.02 4.73
C ARG A 39 -27.79 9.18 3.77
N ILE A 40 -28.71 10.12 3.59
CA ILE A 40 -28.49 11.33 2.76
C ILE A 40 -27.38 12.20 3.35
N VAL A 41 -27.35 12.38 4.67
CA VAL A 41 -26.29 13.15 5.34
C VAL A 41 -24.94 12.45 5.20
N ALA A 42 -24.89 11.13 5.37
CA ALA A 42 -23.67 10.35 5.15
C ALA A 42 -23.14 10.47 3.71
N PHE A 43 -24.02 10.39 2.70
CA PHE A 43 -23.62 10.55 1.30
C PHE A 43 -23.12 11.97 0.98
N ARG A 44 -23.77 13.01 1.49
CA ARG A 44 -23.29 14.39 1.35
C ARG A 44 -21.90 14.55 1.96
N ASN A 45 -21.70 14.04 3.17
CA ASN A 45 -20.41 14.12 3.85
C ASN A 45 -19.33 13.34 3.08
N LEU A 46 -19.69 12.21 2.46
CA LEU A 46 -18.78 11.44 1.63
C LEU A 46 -18.34 12.21 0.37
N ASP A 47 -19.27 12.89 -0.30
CA ASP A 47 -18.94 13.72 -1.46
C ASP A 47 -18.12 14.95 -1.05
N GLU A 48 -18.41 15.57 0.10
CA GLU A 48 -17.56 16.63 0.65
C GLU A 48 -16.14 16.15 0.99
N LEU A 49 -15.97 14.89 1.43
CA LEU A 49 -14.65 14.31 1.70
C LEU A 49 -13.87 14.03 0.41
N LYS A 50 -14.55 13.61 -0.67
CA LYS A 50 -13.92 13.46 -1.99
C LYS A 50 -13.42 14.80 -2.53
N ASP A 51 -14.22 15.86 -2.39
CA ASP A 51 -13.88 17.20 -2.88
C ASP A 51 -12.83 17.92 -2.01
N LYS A 52 -12.76 17.63 -0.70
CA LYS A 52 -11.77 18.20 0.24
C LYS A 52 -10.37 17.58 0.16
N GLY A 53 -10.02 16.93 -0.94
CA GLY A 53 -8.64 16.61 -1.27
C GLY A 53 -8.08 15.34 -0.64
N PHE A 54 -8.90 14.30 -0.51
CA PHE A 54 -8.37 12.92 -0.56
C PHE A 54 -8.18 12.51 -2.02
N SER A 55 -7.41 13.29 -2.78
CA SER A 55 -6.94 12.87 -4.12
C SER A 55 -5.89 11.75 -4.01
N ASP A 56 -5.25 11.63 -2.85
CA ASP A 56 -4.72 10.37 -2.37
C ASP A 56 -5.87 9.66 -1.65
N GLY A 57 -6.40 8.60 -2.23
CA GLY A 57 -7.36 7.73 -1.55
C GLY A 57 -6.75 7.11 -0.27
N PHE A 58 -7.41 6.10 0.28
CA PHE A 58 -6.73 5.19 1.21
C PHE A 58 -5.66 4.42 0.44
N THR A 59 -4.51 5.05 0.21
CA THR A 59 -3.36 4.44 -0.45
C THR A 59 -2.63 3.62 0.58
N VAL A 60 -2.50 2.34 0.27
CA VAL A 60 -1.69 1.44 1.08
C VAL A 60 -0.22 1.82 0.83
N PRO A 61 0.63 1.91 1.88
CA PRO A 61 2.05 2.19 1.70
C PRO A 61 2.70 1.24 0.70
N GLU A 62 3.71 1.74 0.00
CA GLU A 62 4.56 0.93 -0.87
C GLU A 62 5.08 -0.30 -0.09
N ASN A 63 5.02 -1.48 -0.70
CA ASN A 63 5.43 -2.78 -0.13
C ASN A 63 4.62 -3.31 1.06
N TYR A 64 3.50 -2.70 1.47
CA TYR A 64 2.68 -3.23 2.57
C TYR A 64 2.32 -4.71 2.41
N PHE A 65 1.88 -5.13 1.22
CA PHE A 65 1.49 -6.52 0.98
C PHE A 65 2.69 -7.47 0.95
N GLU A 66 3.86 -6.99 0.51
CA GLU A 66 5.10 -7.76 0.54
C GLU A 66 5.58 -7.95 1.99
N GLU A 67 5.59 -6.88 2.78
CA GLU A 67 5.94 -6.91 4.21
C GLU A 67 4.95 -7.75 5.02
N LEU A 68 3.65 -7.64 4.72
CA LEU A 68 2.61 -8.44 5.35
C LEU A 68 2.81 -9.93 5.05
N THR A 69 3.06 -10.26 3.78
CA THR A 69 3.33 -11.64 3.35
C THR A 69 4.58 -12.19 4.04
N GLY A 70 5.66 -11.40 4.08
CA GLY A 70 6.90 -11.77 4.79
C GLY A 70 6.68 -11.97 6.29
N ASN A 71 5.90 -11.11 6.93
CA ASN A 71 5.53 -11.26 8.35
C ASN A 71 4.73 -12.55 8.60
N ILE A 72 3.72 -12.82 7.76
CA ILE A 72 2.87 -14.01 7.90
C ILE A 72 3.73 -15.27 7.74
N GLN A 73 4.58 -15.34 6.72
CA GLN A 73 5.47 -16.48 6.49
C GLN A 73 6.48 -16.66 7.63
N SER A 74 7.06 -15.56 8.13
CA SER A 74 7.97 -15.60 9.28
C SER A 74 7.26 -16.16 10.52
N ARG A 75 6.03 -15.71 10.80
CA ARG A 75 5.24 -16.24 11.93
C ARG A 75 4.93 -17.72 11.78
N ILE A 76 4.51 -18.16 10.59
CA ILE A 76 4.24 -19.58 10.33
C ILE A 76 5.51 -20.43 10.50
N ALA A 77 6.67 -19.94 10.02
CA ALA A 77 7.93 -20.66 10.17
C ALA A 77 8.35 -20.77 11.65
N VAL A 78 8.19 -19.70 12.43
CA VAL A 78 8.44 -19.72 13.89
C VAL A 78 7.45 -20.68 14.57
N GLU A 79 6.16 -20.62 14.25
CA GLU A 79 5.16 -21.51 14.81
C GLU A 79 5.40 -22.99 14.46
N SER A 80 5.92 -23.28 13.26
CA SER A 80 6.27 -24.65 12.86
C SER A 80 7.52 -25.21 13.56
N THR A 81 8.38 -24.32 14.08
CA THR A 81 9.64 -24.70 14.76
C THR A 81 9.51 -24.67 16.27
N VAL A 82 8.59 -23.86 16.80
CA VAL A 82 8.18 -23.88 18.20
C VAL A 82 7.17 -25.02 18.36
N ASN A 83 7.57 -26.10 19.04
CA ASN A 83 6.63 -27.16 19.42
C ASN A 83 5.47 -26.54 20.23
N LEU A 84 4.28 -26.49 19.61
CA LEU A 84 3.03 -26.10 20.26
C LEU A 84 2.59 -27.08 21.37
N ASP A 85 3.26 -28.23 21.48
CA ASP A 85 3.05 -29.23 22.53
C ASP A 85 3.60 -28.79 23.89
N GLU A 86 4.52 -27.82 23.92
CA GLU A 86 4.86 -27.12 25.17
C GLU A 86 4.03 -25.85 25.27
N PRO A 87 3.24 -25.66 26.34
CA PRO A 87 2.51 -24.41 26.53
C PRO A 87 3.56 -23.30 26.62
N GLY A 88 3.65 -22.43 25.61
CA GLY A 88 4.55 -21.27 25.57
C GLY A 88 4.30 -20.23 26.68
N PHE A 89 3.33 -20.51 27.55
CA PHE A 89 3.00 -19.80 28.79
C PHE A 89 3.06 -20.74 30.01
N ALA A 90 3.94 -21.74 30.01
CA ALA A 90 4.22 -22.53 31.20
C ALA A 90 4.96 -21.67 32.22
N VAL A 91 4.44 -21.66 33.45
CA VAL A 91 5.11 -21.06 34.57
C VAL A 91 6.36 -21.90 34.90
N PRO A 92 7.54 -21.31 35.13
CA PRO A 92 8.74 -22.05 35.48
C PRO A 92 8.54 -22.97 36.70
N GLU A 93 9.18 -24.13 36.68
CA GLU A 93 9.17 -25.06 37.82
C GLU A 93 9.65 -24.33 39.09
N GLY A 94 8.91 -24.44 40.18
CA GLY A 94 9.25 -23.77 41.45
C GLY A 94 8.82 -22.31 41.59
N TYR A 95 8.17 -21.71 40.58
CA TYR A 95 7.70 -20.31 40.66
C TYR A 95 6.75 -20.10 41.84
N PHE A 96 5.77 -21.00 42.00
CA PHE A 96 4.75 -20.86 43.05
C PHE A 96 5.34 -21.11 44.43
N GLU A 97 6.26 -22.07 44.56
CA GLU A 97 7.01 -22.33 45.80
C GLU A 97 7.87 -21.12 46.19
N GLY A 98 8.60 -20.55 45.23
CA GLY A 98 9.42 -19.36 45.45
C GLY A 98 8.58 -18.12 45.79
N LEU A 99 7.45 -17.94 45.09
CA LEU A 99 6.49 -16.87 45.36
C LEU A 99 5.90 -17.00 46.78
N GLN A 100 5.50 -18.21 47.19
CA GLN A 100 4.98 -18.47 48.52
C GLN A 100 6.04 -18.14 49.59
N GLN A 101 7.28 -18.58 49.41
CA GLN A 101 8.38 -18.26 50.33
C GLN A 101 8.64 -16.75 50.40
N GLN A 102 8.59 -16.05 49.27
CA GLN A 102 8.79 -14.61 49.22
C GLN A 102 7.66 -13.85 49.92
N ILE A 103 6.41 -14.26 49.73
CA ILE A 103 5.25 -13.67 50.42
C ILE A 103 5.37 -13.89 51.93
N GLN A 104 5.66 -15.12 52.36
CA GLN A 104 5.83 -15.43 53.78
C GLN A 104 6.99 -14.65 54.42
N SER A 105 8.11 -14.53 53.73
CA SER A 105 9.25 -13.72 54.15
C SER A 105 8.85 -12.25 54.32
N ARG A 106 8.11 -11.68 53.36
CA ARG A 106 7.63 -10.29 53.46
C ARG A 106 6.65 -10.09 54.62
N ILE A 107 5.70 -11.00 54.80
CA ILE A 107 4.74 -10.95 55.92
C ILE A 107 5.48 -11.02 57.26
N PHE A 108 6.44 -11.94 57.40
CA PHE A 108 7.23 -12.05 58.63
C PHE A 108 8.06 -10.80 58.90
N VAL A 109 8.67 -10.21 57.87
CA VAL A 109 9.42 -8.95 57.99
C VAL A 109 8.48 -7.80 58.39
N GLU A 110 7.29 -7.72 57.79
CA GLU A 110 6.28 -6.70 58.13
C GLU A 110 5.75 -6.88 59.56
N GLU A 111 5.47 -8.11 59.99
CA GLU A 111 5.05 -8.44 61.35
C GLU A 111 6.16 -8.16 62.39
N ALA A 112 7.42 -8.49 62.06
CA ALA A 112 8.57 -8.23 62.93
C ALA A 112 8.93 -6.74 63.03
N LEU A 113 8.62 -5.94 62.01
CA LEU A 113 8.86 -4.50 61.99
C LEU A 113 7.77 -3.70 62.71
N GLY A 114 6.59 -4.28 62.97
CA GLY A 114 5.44 -3.58 63.56
C GLY A 114 4.86 -2.51 62.61
N GLU A 115 3.63 -2.08 62.87
CA GLU A 115 2.79 -1.27 61.95
C GLU A 115 3.55 -0.28 61.04
N PRO A 116 3.25 -0.22 59.73
CA PRO A 116 3.88 0.71 58.81
C PRO A 116 3.22 2.09 58.91
N ALA A 117 3.25 2.72 60.09
CA ALA A 117 2.63 4.02 60.27
C ALA A 117 3.44 5.17 59.62
N GLU A 118 4.73 4.97 59.29
CA GLU A 118 5.59 6.08 58.85
C GLU A 118 6.38 5.84 57.54
N GLN A 119 6.19 4.71 56.86
CA GLN A 119 7.10 4.29 55.78
C GLN A 119 6.69 4.76 54.37
N PHE A 120 5.45 5.20 54.21
CA PHE A 120 4.90 5.67 52.92
C PHE A 120 4.66 7.18 52.90
N THR A 121 5.45 7.95 53.65
CA THR A 121 5.39 9.41 53.55
C THR A 121 6.18 9.87 52.33
N VAL A 122 5.52 10.60 51.45
CA VAL A 122 6.19 11.26 50.35
C VAL A 122 7.15 12.32 50.92
N PRO A 123 8.41 12.39 50.47
CA PRO A 123 9.36 13.40 50.93
C PRO A 123 8.79 14.82 50.75
N GLU A 124 9.08 15.70 51.71
CA GLU A 124 8.61 17.08 51.67
C GLU A 124 8.99 17.75 50.34
N GLY A 125 7.99 18.30 49.63
CA GLY A 125 8.20 18.98 48.36
C GLY A 125 8.42 18.08 47.14
N TYR A 126 8.21 16.76 47.22
CA TYR A 126 8.25 15.85 46.06
C TYR A 126 7.36 16.34 44.91
N PHE A 127 6.09 16.65 45.21
CA PHE A 127 5.15 17.10 44.19
C PHE A 127 5.54 18.46 43.60
N ASN A 128 6.05 19.38 44.42
CA ASN A 128 6.56 20.67 43.92
C ASN A 128 7.75 20.47 42.97
N LYS A 129 8.70 19.58 43.30
CA LYS A 129 9.83 19.22 42.42
C LYS A 129 9.35 18.52 41.15
N LEU A 130 8.38 17.62 41.26
CA LEU A 130 7.82 16.91 40.11
C LEU A 130 7.12 17.88 39.16
N THR A 131 6.26 18.77 39.67
CA THR A 131 5.57 19.78 38.87
C THR A 131 6.56 20.74 38.20
N ALA A 132 7.59 21.19 38.92
CA ALA A 132 8.64 22.02 38.34
C ALA A 132 9.38 21.30 37.20
N ASN A 133 9.73 20.02 37.39
CA ASN A 133 10.40 19.21 36.36
C ASN A 133 9.51 18.96 35.14
N ILE A 134 8.19 18.77 35.33
CA ILE A 134 7.24 18.59 34.22
C ILE A 134 7.11 19.90 33.44
N LEU A 135 6.97 21.04 34.11
CA LEU A 135 6.88 22.35 33.45
C LEU A 135 8.15 22.70 32.69
N ASP A 136 9.32 22.38 33.26
CA ASP A 136 10.60 22.60 32.59
C ASP A 136 10.71 21.79 31.30
N LYS A 137 10.30 20.51 31.33
CA LYS A 137 10.32 19.63 30.16
C LYS A 137 9.22 19.89 29.13
N THR A 138 8.09 20.47 29.51
CA THR A 138 6.93 20.62 28.60
C THR A 138 6.72 22.05 28.12
N VAL A 139 7.07 23.06 28.91
CA VAL A 139 6.82 24.47 28.61
C VAL A 139 8.12 25.21 28.29
N ASN A 140 9.23 24.89 28.99
CA ASN A 140 10.49 25.64 28.85
C ASN A 140 11.49 25.06 27.83
N GLU A 141 11.31 23.81 27.37
CA GLU A 141 12.11 23.20 26.28
C GLU A 141 12.07 24.01 24.97
N GLY A 142 11.11 24.92 24.79
CA GLY A 142 11.02 25.78 23.62
C GLY A 142 11.85 27.08 23.65
N GLN A 143 12.45 27.48 24.79
CA GLN A 143 12.98 28.84 24.93
C GLN A 143 14.43 28.95 25.45
N ASN A 144 14.95 28.06 26.31
CA ASN A 144 16.29 28.27 26.89
C ASN A 144 17.02 26.97 27.32
N GLN A 145 17.55 26.19 26.38
CA GLN A 145 18.85 25.49 26.51
C GLN A 145 19.24 24.78 25.20
N PRO A 146 20.55 24.59 24.94
CA PRO A 146 21.03 24.15 23.65
C PRO A 146 20.55 22.73 23.42
N VAL A 147 19.90 22.51 22.28
CA VAL A 147 19.63 21.19 21.70
C VAL A 147 20.77 20.26 22.09
N VAL A 148 20.51 19.30 22.97
CA VAL A 148 21.40 18.17 23.20
C VAL A 148 21.40 17.44 21.87
N LYS A 149 22.29 17.88 20.98
CA LYS A 149 22.69 17.12 19.82
C LYS A 149 23.31 15.88 20.44
N ASN A 150 22.51 14.83 20.55
CA ASN A 150 22.99 13.46 20.63
C ASN A 150 23.83 13.29 19.37
N ARG A 151 25.10 13.75 19.43
CA ARG A 151 26.12 13.47 18.45
C ARG A 151 26.44 12.01 18.66
N GLY A 152 25.55 11.15 18.15
CA GLY A 152 25.88 9.76 17.91
C GLY A 152 27.21 9.78 17.19
N ILE A 153 28.19 9.09 17.75
CA ILE A 153 29.49 8.95 17.12
C ILE A 153 29.23 8.24 15.80
N ILE A 154 29.15 9.00 14.71
CA ILE A 154 28.98 8.44 13.38
C ILE A 154 30.33 7.84 13.01
N ARG A 155 30.54 6.57 13.37
CA ARG A 155 31.74 5.84 12.98
C ARG A 155 31.62 5.53 11.49
N ARG A 156 32.37 6.27 10.66
CA ARG A 156 32.42 6.10 9.21
C ARG A 156 33.01 4.72 8.90
N LEU A 157 32.18 3.73 8.58
CA LEU A 157 32.60 2.34 8.35
C LEU A 157 33.24 2.10 6.98
N TYR A 158 33.13 3.04 6.05
CA TYR A 158 33.61 2.88 4.67
C TYR A 158 34.53 4.03 4.27
N THR A 159 35.80 3.95 4.65
CA THR A 159 36.88 4.74 4.03
C THR A 159 38.13 3.92 3.73
N SER A 160 38.00 2.62 3.49
CA SER A 160 39.15 1.86 2.99
C SER A 160 39.30 2.08 1.49
N THR A 161 40.51 2.43 1.06
CA THR A 161 40.91 2.54 -0.35
C THR A 161 40.65 1.25 -1.15
N ALA A 162 40.45 0.12 -0.45
CA ALA A 162 40.02 -1.15 -1.03
C ALA A 162 38.68 -1.08 -1.77
N PHE A 163 37.70 -0.28 -1.32
CA PHE A 163 36.41 -0.17 -2.01
C PHE A 163 36.55 0.46 -3.40
N LYS A 164 37.52 1.36 -3.59
CA LYS A 164 37.80 2.00 -4.89
C LYS A 164 38.34 1.01 -5.93
N TYR A 165 39.13 0.02 -5.48
CA TYR A 165 39.67 -1.03 -6.35
C TYR A 165 38.65 -2.16 -6.59
N ALA A 166 37.83 -2.49 -5.58
CA ALA A 166 36.79 -3.50 -5.70
C ALA A 166 35.75 -3.11 -6.78
N THR A 167 35.30 -1.86 -6.80
CA THR A 167 34.38 -1.38 -7.84
C THR A 167 34.98 -1.46 -9.24
N ALA A 168 36.25 -1.09 -9.40
CA ALA A 168 36.93 -1.16 -10.71
C ALA A 168 37.08 -2.60 -11.21
N ALA A 169 37.41 -3.55 -10.31
CA ALA A 169 37.49 -4.96 -10.65
C ALA A 169 36.13 -5.54 -11.08
N CYS A 170 35.04 -5.17 -10.39
CA CYS A 170 33.69 -5.59 -10.78
C CYS A 170 33.28 -5.08 -12.17
N PHE A 171 33.58 -3.81 -12.49
CA PHE A 171 33.30 -3.29 -13.84
C PHE A 171 34.14 -3.98 -14.92
N ALA A 172 35.42 -4.26 -14.65
CA ALA A 172 36.27 -4.98 -15.58
C ALA A 172 35.77 -6.43 -15.82
N LEU A 173 35.29 -7.11 -14.77
CA LEU A 173 34.69 -8.44 -14.91
C LEU A 173 33.33 -8.43 -15.61
N ALA A 174 32.49 -7.42 -15.37
CA ALA A 174 31.19 -7.31 -16.03
C ALA A 174 31.34 -7.00 -17.53
N LEU A 175 32.21 -6.05 -17.87
CA LEU A 175 32.46 -5.69 -19.27
C LEU A 175 33.26 -6.77 -19.99
N GLY A 176 34.32 -7.29 -19.38
CA GLY A 176 35.13 -8.36 -19.95
C GLY A 176 34.36 -9.67 -20.06
N GLY A 177 33.65 -10.05 -19.00
CA GLY A 177 32.80 -11.25 -18.98
C GLY A 177 31.61 -11.13 -19.91
N GLY A 178 31.00 -9.94 -20.04
CA GLY A 178 29.89 -9.70 -20.97
C GLY A 178 30.28 -9.82 -22.44
N ILE A 179 31.45 -9.30 -22.83
CA ILE A 179 31.98 -9.45 -24.20
C ILE A 179 32.29 -10.93 -24.49
N LEU A 180 32.97 -11.61 -23.56
CA LEU A 180 33.31 -13.03 -23.69
C LEU A 180 32.06 -13.91 -23.75
N LEU A 181 31.06 -13.65 -22.90
CA LEU A 181 29.75 -14.32 -22.97
C LEU A 181 29.05 -14.03 -24.29
N SER A 182 29.03 -12.78 -24.76
CA SER A 182 28.37 -12.42 -26.03
C SER A 182 29.02 -13.09 -27.25
N GLU A 183 30.33 -13.33 -27.21
CA GLU A 183 31.07 -14.00 -28.27
C GLU A 183 30.88 -15.53 -28.22
N LEU A 184 30.67 -16.11 -27.02
CA LEU A 184 30.26 -17.51 -26.85
C LEU A 184 28.77 -17.76 -27.11
N THR A 185 27.91 -16.77 -26.88
CA THR A 185 26.45 -16.85 -27.03
C THR A 185 25.97 -15.97 -28.18
N GLY A 186 26.66 -16.04 -29.32
CA GLY A 186 26.18 -15.44 -30.57
C GLY A 186 24.88 -16.10 -31.02
N SER A 187 23.75 -15.68 -30.46
CA SER A 187 22.43 -15.86 -31.01
C SER A 187 21.77 -14.49 -31.13
N VAL A 188 21.58 -14.06 -32.37
CA VAL A 188 20.53 -13.09 -32.70
C VAL A 188 19.25 -13.64 -32.09
N VAL A 189 18.66 -12.91 -31.15
CA VAL A 189 17.38 -13.30 -30.56
C VAL A 189 16.31 -13.10 -31.64
N GLU A 190 16.06 -14.16 -32.41
CA GLU A 190 14.91 -14.22 -33.31
C GLU A 190 13.68 -14.50 -32.43
N HIS A 191 12.85 -13.49 -32.21
CA HIS A 191 11.67 -13.54 -31.34
C HIS A 191 10.52 -14.34 -31.99
N LYS A 192 10.72 -15.62 -32.30
CA LYS A 192 9.64 -16.52 -32.74
C LYS A 192 8.90 -17.08 -31.52
N GLY A 193 7.83 -16.39 -31.14
CA GLY A 193 6.84 -16.90 -30.16
C GLY A 193 6.93 -16.27 -28.77
N THR A 194 6.84 -14.94 -28.67
CA THR A 194 6.50 -14.31 -27.39
C THR A 194 5.05 -14.65 -27.02
N PHE A 195 4.75 -14.78 -25.72
CA PHE A 195 3.41 -15.10 -25.19
C PHE A 195 2.30 -14.23 -25.80
N LEU A 196 2.60 -12.94 -26.01
CA LEU A 196 1.71 -12.01 -26.68
C LEU A 196 1.38 -12.44 -28.11
N HIS A 197 2.35 -12.95 -28.88
CA HIS A 197 2.13 -13.41 -30.25
C HIS A 197 1.20 -14.62 -30.30
N GLN A 198 1.28 -15.52 -29.31
CA GLN A 198 0.39 -16.68 -29.19
C GLN A 198 -1.05 -16.24 -28.90
N GLU A 199 -1.25 -15.32 -27.96
CA GLU A 199 -2.57 -14.77 -27.61
C GLU A 199 -3.16 -13.93 -28.75
N LEU A 200 -2.34 -13.10 -29.42
CA LEU A 200 -2.77 -12.30 -30.56
C LEU A 200 -3.09 -13.14 -31.80
N SER A 201 -2.45 -14.31 -31.98
CA SER A 201 -2.77 -15.23 -33.07
C SER A 201 -4.16 -15.87 -32.95
N GLY A 202 -4.73 -15.89 -31.73
CA GLY A 202 -6.07 -16.42 -31.46
C GLY A 202 -7.19 -15.45 -31.84
N VAL A 203 -6.88 -14.19 -32.12
CA VAL A 203 -7.88 -13.17 -32.48
C VAL A 203 -8.13 -13.18 -33.99
N PRO A 204 -9.37 -13.37 -34.47
CA PRO A 204 -9.70 -13.29 -35.87
C PRO A 204 -9.33 -11.92 -36.48
N VAL A 205 -8.75 -11.94 -37.67
CA VAL A 205 -8.33 -10.71 -38.39
C VAL A 205 -9.51 -9.75 -38.62
N ASP A 206 -10.71 -10.31 -38.83
CA ASP A 206 -11.93 -9.52 -39.01
C ASP A 206 -12.34 -8.76 -37.74
N ASP A 207 -12.12 -9.34 -36.55
CA ASP A 207 -12.40 -8.69 -35.26
C ASP A 207 -11.40 -7.57 -34.98
N ILE A 208 -10.12 -7.78 -35.33
CA ILE A 208 -9.08 -6.74 -35.24
C ILE A 208 -9.46 -5.56 -36.14
N LYS A 209 -9.91 -5.84 -37.36
CA LYS A 209 -10.33 -4.81 -38.31
C LYS A 209 -11.54 -4.04 -37.82
N SER A 210 -12.57 -4.75 -37.33
CA SER A 210 -13.79 -4.15 -36.77
C SER A 210 -13.48 -3.28 -35.54
N TYR A 211 -12.60 -3.75 -34.66
CA TYR A 211 -12.17 -2.99 -33.48
C TYR A 211 -11.41 -1.72 -33.86
N LEU A 212 -10.50 -1.79 -34.83
CA LEU A 212 -9.80 -0.62 -35.34
C LEU A 212 -10.78 0.35 -36.00
N GLU A 213 -11.69 -0.13 -36.84
CA GLU A 213 -12.71 0.71 -37.49
C GLU A 213 -13.66 1.39 -36.48
N LEU A 214 -13.99 0.73 -35.37
CA LEU A 214 -14.85 1.27 -34.32
C LEU A 214 -14.14 2.28 -33.41
N ASN A 215 -12.82 2.13 -33.22
CA ASN A 215 -12.03 2.95 -32.30
C ASN A 215 -11.08 3.95 -33.00
N LEU A 216 -11.16 4.09 -34.33
CA LEU A 216 -10.42 5.10 -35.08
C LEU A 216 -11.00 6.49 -34.81
N ASP A 217 -10.27 7.32 -34.05
CA ASP A 217 -10.53 8.75 -33.93
C ASP A 217 -10.08 9.44 -35.24
N PRO A 218 -10.82 10.41 -35.81
CA PRO A 218 -10.33 11.25 -36.93
C PRO A 218 -8.94 11.87 -36.72
N SER A 219 -8.43 11.98 -35.48
CA SER A 219 -7.04 12.39 -35.21
C SER A 219 -5.96 11.33 -35.49
N ASP A 220 -6.29 10.03 -35.47
CA ASP A 220 -5.29 8.95 -35.57
C ASP A 220 -4.70 8.78 -36.97
N THR A 221 -5.38 9.26 -38.00
CA THR A 221 -4.86 9.26 -39.39
C THR A 221 -3.68 10.22 -39.61
N GLN A 222 -3.35 11.07 -38.62
CA GLN A 222 -2.26 12.03 -38.74
C GLN A 222 -0.96 11.59 -38.07
N GLN A 223 -0.92 10.46 -37.36
CA GLN A 223 0.33 9.96 -36.81
C GLN A 223 1.10 9.15 -37.86
N LYS A 224 1.64 9.86 -38.85
CA LYS A 224 2.85 9.40 -39.53
C LYS A 224 3.89 9.14 -38.45
N VAL A 225 4.36 7.90 -38.38
CA VAL A 225 5.50 7.50 -37.56
C VAL A 225 6.70 8.34 -38.02
N ALA A 226 6.95 9.45 -37.32
CA ALA A 226 8.24 10.08 -37.29
C ALA A 226 9.14 9.23 -36.39
N ALA A 227 9.51 8.05 -36.90
CA ALA A 227 10.71 7.37 -36.44
C ALA A 227 11.85 7.94 -37.27
N ASP A 228 12.84 8.50 -36.56
CA ASP A 228 14.17 8.93 -36.99
C ASP A 228 14.33 9.42 -38.43
N ASP A 229 14.71 10.69 -38.54
CA ASP A 229 15.33 11.45 -39.66
C ASP A 229 15.97 10.64 -40.82
N VAL A 230 15.19 9.79 -41.48
CA VAL A 230 15.55 9.04 -42.67
C VAL A 230 14.35 9.09 -43.59
N SER A 231 14.44 10.01 -44.56
CA SER A 231 13.55 10.03 -45.71
C SER A 231 13.62 8.66 -46.39
N ILE A 232 12.55 7.88 -46.29
CA ILE A 232 12.36 6.66 -47.08
C ILE A 232 12.13 7.12 -48.53
N ASP A 233 13.21 7.19 -49.30
CA ASP A 233 13.18 7.38 -50.74
C ASP A 233 13.37 6.03 -51.45
N ASP A 234 12.82 5.90 -52.67
CA ASP A 234 12.90 4.64 -53.44
C ASP A 234 14.36 4.18 -53.65
N VAL A 235 15.30 5.12 -53.59
CA VAL A 235 16.74 4.89 -53.73
C VAL A 235 17.33 4.19 -52.51
N SER A 236 16.92 4.54 -51.29
CA SER A 236 17.37 3.84 -50.07
C SER A 236 16.76 2.45 -49.97
N LEU A 237 15.55 2.25 -50.49
CA LEU A 237 14.91 0.94 -50.56
C LEU A 237 15.61 -0.01 -51.56
N GLU A 238 15.95 0.45 -52.76
CA GLU A 238 16.69 -0.38 -53.74
C GLU A 238 18.06 -0.78 -53.20
N ASN A 239 18.78 0.14 -52.55
CA ASN A 239 20.10 -0.16 -51.98
C ASN A 239 20.04 -1.19 -50.84
N ALA A 240 18.98 -1.15 -50.02
CA ALA A 240 18.77 -2.14 -48.97
C ALA A 240 18.48 -3.53 -49.56
N LEU A 241 17.64 -3.60 -50.59
CA LEU A 241 17.31 -4.86 -51.26
C LEU A 241 18.52 -5.46 -52.02
N GLN A 242 19.35 -4.60 -52.64
CA GLN A 242 20.57 -5.04 -53.33
C GLN A 242 21.58 -5.65 -52.34
N LYS A 243 21.66 -5.08 -51.13
CA LYS A 243 22.55 -5.55 -50.06
C LYS A 243 22.16 -6.94 -49.56
N ASP A 244 20.87 -7.20 -49.41
CA ASP A 244 20.39 -8.51 -48.97
C ASP A 244 20.54 -9.60 -50.04
N ILE A 245 20.42 -9.25 -51.33
CA ILE A 245 20.67 -10.18 -52.43
C ILE A 245 22.17 -10.52 -52.54
N SER A 246 23.06 -9.56 -52.29
CA SER A 246 24.52 -9.78 -52.33
C SER A 246 25.06 -10.63 -51.18
N ASN A 247 24.35 -10.66 -50.04
CA ASN A 247 24.70 -11.50 -48.89
C ASN A 247 24.14 -12.93 -48.99
N ALA A 248 23.36 -13.23 -50.04
CA ALA A 248 22.74 -14.53 -50.27
C ALA A 248 23.43 -15.37 -51.37
N GLN A 249 24.56 -14.91 -51.94
CA GLN A 249 25.49 -15.69 -52.76
C GLN A 249 26.81 -15.94 -52.04
#